data_AF-A0A1X2FJ48-F1
#
_entry.id   AF-A0A1X2FJ48-F1
#
_cell.length_a   1.000
_cell.length_b   1.000
_cell.length_c   1.000
_cell.angle_alpha   90.00
_cell.angle_beta   90.00
_cell.angle_gamma   90.00
#
_symmetry.space_group_name_H-M   'P 1'
#
loop_
_entity.id
_entity.type
_entity.pdbx_description
1 polymer ?
#
loop_
_entity_poly.entity_id
_entity_poly.type
_entity_poly.pdbx_seq_one_letter_code
_entity_poly.pdbx_strand_id
1 'polypeptide(L)'
;MTGTEDAYLSRIESRQAARAAYLAKARHGAEAIGRDALALKDLGMSVSEIARRVNIPRPTLNEFMAAAANSDTPAGAAAPAPPLPVLSGSDLVEAVQAGGPVTEIAASFADSDTMFLSREPFTRFANPNWGSAMHIPHLMLRLEEASWIGVANATVGYGGTGPGNAHRALSSVGIDDEIAKEVAFYNRVSHVIFDDDGNPDFRQKGLQWPRFGLTTPEPFGDNLDRFRIKMLVTDGASDDDEPATFRAPDVVNNGFYPSPPDDLTLWQRWLKYLDDPPAWLPGPETRHGTLFTSLQAAGDAGFSDETLAERAAMRAAVRIVDTPHSTYPLIIEQGPIQLWITAYTSADPTVWVPPEFHDILRDAGLLPTDVIDADRASTLRKLVSRHRNRRPSSIPLGPGHASLP
;
A
#
# COMPACT_ATOMS: atom_id res chain seq x y z
N MET A 1 -44.89 22.51 0.01
CA MET A 1 -45.19 21.08 0.25
C MET A 1 -44.15 20.13 -0.34
N THR A 2 -43.15 20.59 -1.08
CA THR A 2 -42.14 19.75 -1.76
C THR A 2 -40.94 19.31 -0.89
N GLY A 3 -40.56 20.10 0.12
CA GLY A 3 -39.37 19.79 0.93
C GLY A 3 -39.48 18.59 1.87
N THR A 4 -40.70 18.15 2.22
CA THR A 4 -40.93 16.99 3.09
C THR A 4 -40.97 15.67 2.33
N GLU A 5 -41.34 15.68 1.05
CA GLU A 5 -41.33 14.48 0.19
C GLU A 5 -39.90 14.14 -0.26
N ASP A 6 -39.09 15.15 -0.61
CA ASP A 6 -37.68 14.94 -1.00
C ASP A 6 -36.84 14.37 0.15
N ALA A 7 -37.08 14.82 1.38
CA ALA A 7 -36.41 14.30 2.58
C ALA A 7 -36.85 12.86 2.93
N TYR A 8 -38.06 12.45 2.54
CA TYR A 8 -38.58 11.12 2.76
C TYR A 8 -38.01 10.11 1.74
N LEU A 9 -37.93 10.51 0.46
CA LEU A 9 -37.34 9.70 -0.61
C LEU A 9 -35.84 9.47 -0.39
N SER A 10 -35.10 10.51 0.00
CA SER A 10 -33.66 10.40 0.32
C SER A 10 -33.38 9.41 1.47
N ARG A 11 -34.27 9.32 2.47
CA ARG A 11 -34.16 8.34 3.57
C ARG A 11 -34.45 6.91 3.13
N ILE A 12 -35.35 6.71 2.17
CA ILE A 12 -35.64 5.39 1.60
C ILE A 12 -34.44 4.90 0.79
N GLU A 13 -33.88 5.76 -0.06
CA GLU A 13 -32.68 5.45 -0.86
C GLU A 13 -31.48 5.13 0.03
N SER A 14 -31.25 5.92 1.08
CA SER A 14 -30.17 5.68 2.05
C SER A 14 -30.31 4.34 2.77
N ARG A 15 -31.53 3.94 3.13
CA ARG A 15 -31.80 2.64 3.77
C ARG A 15 -31.66 1.48 2.79
N GLN A 16 -32.04 1.67 1.53
CA GLN A 16 -31.85 0.66 0.48
C GLN A 16 -30.36 0.46 0.18
N ALA A 17 -29.58 1.55 0.09
CA ALA A 17 -28.13 1.50 -0.10
C ALA A 17 -27.43 0.80 1.08
N ALA A 18 -27.78 1.16 2.34
CA ALA A 18 -27.22 0.50 3.52
C ALA A 18 -27.57 -0.99 3.59
N ARG A 19 -28.80 -1.38 3.21
CA ARG A 19 -29.21 -2.77 3.14
C ARG A 19 -28.49 -3.53 2.02
N ALA A 20 -28.28 -2.91 0.87
CA ALA A 20 -27.52 -3.49 -0.24
C ALA A 20 -26.05 -3.71 0.15
N ALA A 21 -25.43 -2.74 0.82
CA ALA A 21 -24.06 -2.86 1.33
C ALA A 21 -23.94 -3.96 2.40
N TYR A 22 -24.90 -4.05 3.33
CA TYR A 22 -24.94 -5.11 4.33
C TYR A 22 -25.10 -6.51 3.69
N LEU A 23 -25.97 -6.64 2.70
CA LEU A 23 -26.16 -7.90 1.97
C LEU A 23 -24.94 -8.25 1.11
N ALA A 24 -24.27 -7.27 0.51
CA ALA A 24 -23.03 -7.48 -0.21
C ALA A 24 -21.90 -7.94 0.73
N LYS A 25 -21.76 -7.33 1.91
CA LYS A 25 -20.80 -7.74 2.94
C LYS A 25 -21.09 -9.16 3.46
N ALA A 26 -22.36 -9.46 3.75
CA ALA A 26 -22.77 -10.79 4.18
C ALA A 26 -22.53 -11.86 3.10
N ARG A 27 -22.77 -11.51 1.83
CA ARG A 27 -22.48 -12.37 0.68
C ARG A 27 -20.97 -12.60 0.51
N HIS A 28 -20.15 -11.56 0.62
CA HIS A 28 -18.70 -11.67 0.54
C HIS A 28 -18.12 -12.55 1.66
N GLY A 29 -18.63 -12.38 2.89
CA GLY A 29 -18.26 -13.24 4.03
C GLY A 29 -18.67 -14.70 3.82
N ALA A 30 -19.87 -14.95 3.29
CA ALA A 30 -20.33 -16.29 2.92
C ALA A 30 -19.46 -16.92 1.83
N GLU A 31 -19.07 -16.16 0.80
CA GLU A 31 -18.20 -16.62 -0.29
C GLU A 31 -16.76 -16.89 0.19
N ALA A 32 -16.22 -16.09 1.12
CA ALA A 32 -14.92 -16.35 1.75
C ALA A 32 -14.93 -17.67 2.55
N ILE A 33 -15.93 -17.86 3.42
CA ILE A 33 -16.11 -19.10 4.18
C ILE A 33 -16.29 -20.30 3.23
N GLY A 34 -17.00 -20.10 2.12
CA GLY A 34 -17.17 -21.11 1.07
C GLY A 34 -15.85 -21.52 0.41
N ARG A 35 -14.98 -20.55 0.09
CA ARG A 35 -13.64 -20.81 -0.48
C ARG A 35 -12.73 -21.55 0.50
N ASP A 36 -12.69 -21.12 1.75
CA ASP A 36 -11.88 -21.80 2.78
C ASP A 36 -12.35 -23.25 2.98
N ALA A 37 -13.67 -23.48 2.96
CA ALA A 37 -14.23 -24.81 3.06
C ALA A 37 -13.94 -25.69 1.83
N LEU A 38 -13.86 -25.12 0.63
CA LEU A 38 -13.39 -25.83 -0.58
C LEU A 38 -11.92 -26.21 -0.45
N ALA A 39 -11.05 -25.30 -0.03
CA ALA A 39 -9.63 -25.58 0.17
C ALA A 39 -9.39 -26.69 1.21
N LEU A 40 -10.11 -26.66 2.34
CA LEU A 40 -10.02 -27.70 3.38
C LEU A 40 -10.55 -29.05 2.88
N LYS A 41 -11.57 -29.05 2.02
CA LYS A 41 -12.09 -30.26 1.38
C LYS A 41 -11.07 -30.86 0.41
N ASP A 42 -10.35 -30.03 -0.34
CA ASP A 42 -9.28 -30.48 -1.25
C ASP A 42 -8.08 -31.06 -0.50
N LEU A 43 -7.84 -30.60 0.73
CA LEU A 43 -6.91 -31.18 1.70
C LEU A 43 -7.42 -32.47 2.38
N GLY A 44 -8.56 -33.02 1.93
CA GLY A 44 -9.09 -34.31 2.35
C GLY A 44 -10.06 -34.28 3.54
N MET A 45 -10.44 -33.10 4.07
CA MET A 45 -11.44 -33.03 5.12
C MET A 45 -12.86 -33.23 4.59
N SER A 46 -13.69 -33.95 5.36
CA SER A 46 -15.10 -34.09 5.03
C SER A 46 -15.88 -32.81 5.34
N VAL A 47 -16.88 -32.47 4.51
CA VAL A 47 -17.72 -31.27 4.72
C VAL A 47 -18.41 -31.26 6.08
N SER A 48 -18.77 -32.43 6.62
CA SER A 48 -19.33 -32.55 7.98
C SER A 48 -18.33 -32.17 9.07
N GLU A 49 -17.05 -32.50 8.87
CA GLU A 49 -15.99 -32.16 9.80
C GLU A 49 -15.67 -30.67 9.78
N ILE A 50 -15.64 -30.08 8.58
CA ILE A 50 -15.45 -28.63 8.38
C ILE A 50 -16.60 -27.88 9.05
N ALA A 51 -17.86 -28.23 8.75
CA ALA A 51 -19.07 -27.63 9.33
C ALA A 51 -19.05 -27.63 10.87
N ARG A 52 -18.62 -28.74 11.47
CA ARG A 52 -18.46 -28.87 12.92
C ARG A 52 -17.37 -27.95 13.46
N ARG A 53 -16.24 -27.80 12.76
CA ARG A 53 -15.13 -26.92 13.17
C ARG A 53 -15.49 -25.45 13.11
N VAL A 54 -16.20 -25.02 12.08
CA VAL A 54 -16.60 -23.62 11.90
C VAL A 54 -17.93 -23.27 12.60
N ASN A 55 -18.57 -24.25 13.26
CA ASN A 55 -19.87 -24.11 13.92
C ASN A 55 -20.97 -23.56 12.98
N ILE A 56 -20.97 -24.00 11.72
CA ILE A 56 -21.96 -23.62 10.71
C ILE A 56 -22.77 -24.87 10.35
N PRO A 57 -24.12 -24.79 10.28
CA PRO A 57 -24.93 -25.90 9.81
C PRO A 57 -24.48 -26.36 8.41
N ARG A 58 -24.32 -27.68 8.24
CA ARG A 58 -23.88 -28.28 6.96
C ARG A 58 -24.66 -27.78 5.73
N PRO A 59 -26.00 -27.59 5.76
CA PRO A 59 -26.73 -27.03 4.63
C PRO A 59 -26.25 -25.62 4.26
N THR A 60 -26.05 -24.75 5.25
CA THR A 60 -25.54 -23.38 5.06
C THR A 60 -24.11 -23.38 4.52
N LEU A 61 -23.26 -24.29 5.01
CA LEU A 61 -21.89 -24.43 4.48
C LEU A 61 -21.89 -24.90 3.02
N ASN A 62 -22.77 -25.84 2.65
CA ASN A 62 -22.91 -26.27 1.26
C ASN A 62 -23.37 -25.12 0.34
N GLU A 63 -24.28 -24.26 0.81
CA GLU A 63 -24.71 -23.07 0.07
C GLU A 63 -23.55 -22.09 -0.13
N PHE A 64 -22.71 -21.88 0.89
CA PHE A 64 -21.52 -21.04 0.82
C PHE A 64 -20.47 -21.60 -0.15
N MET A 65 -20.20 -22.91 -0.08
CA MET A 65 -19.29 -23.58 -1.01
C MET A 65 -19.82 -23.55 -2.45
N ALA A 66 -21.13 -23.68 -2.66
CA ALA A 66 -21.74 -23.58 -3.98
C ALA A 66 -21.73 -22.14 -4.52
N ALA A 67 -21.93 -21.14 -3.66
CA ALA A 67 -21.80 -19.73 -4.03
C ALA A 67 -20.35 -19.38 -4.42
N ALA A 68 -19.37 -19.89 -3.66
CA ALA A 68 -17.94 -19.72 -3.94
C ALA A 68 -17.48 -20.45 -5.21
N ALA A 69 -18.06 -21.61 -5.53
CA ALA A 69 -17.75 -22.35 -6.75
C ALA A 69 -18.33 -21.71 -8.02
N ASN A 70 -19.37 -20.87 -7.88
CA ASN A 70 -20.08 -20.23 -9.00
C ASN A 70 -19.76 -18.73 -9.13
N SER A 71 -18.90 -18.16 -8.27
CA SER A 71 -18.44 -16.79 -8.43
C SER A 71 -17.27 -16.75 -9.41
N ASP A 72 -17.42 -15.98 -10.50
CA ASP A 72 -16.34 -15.64 -11.45
C ASP A 72 -15.26 -14.73 -10.82
N THR A 73 -15.14 -14.71 -9.49
CA THR A 73 -14.02 -14.07 -8.80
C THR A 73 -12.80 -14.91 -9.11
N PRO A 74 -11.81 -14.39 -9.86
CA PRO A 74 -10.69 -15.21 -10.32
C PRO A 74 -10.03 -15.90 -9.13
N ALA A 75 -9.93 -17.23 -9.24
CA ALA A 75 -9.06 -18.05 -8.44
C ALA A 75 -7.61 -17.57 -8.66
N GLY A 76 -7.21 -16.55 -7.91
CA GLY A 76 -5.94 -15.85 -8.11
C GLY A 76 -5.50 -15.00 -6.92
N ALA A 77 -6.30 -14.88 -5.85
CA ALA A 77 -5.74 -14.49 -4.57
C ALA A 77 -4.97 -15.70 -4.04
N ALA A 78 -3.68 -15.77 -4.35
CA ALA A 78 -2.76 -16.67 -3.68
C ALA A 78 -3.01 -16.56 -2.17
N ALA A 79 -3.02 -17.69 -1.46
CA ALA A 79 -3.15 -17.69 0.00
C ALA A 79 -2.19 -16.64 0.58
N PRO A 80 -2.63 -15.81 1.54
CA PRO A 80 -1.80 -14.72 2.07
C PRO A 80 -0.45 -15.30 2.50
N ALA A 81 0.64 -14.71 1.98
CA ALA A 81 1.98 -15.17 2.30
C ALA A 81 2.14 -15.17 3.83
N PRO A 82 2.72 -16.23 4.42
CA PRO A 82 2.86 -16.32 5.87
C PRO A 82 3.63 -15.09 6.39
N PRO A 83 3.25 -14.54 7.56
CA PRO A 83 3.96 -13.42 8.16
C PRO A 83 5.46 -13.69 8.25
N LEU A 84 6.26 -12.64 8.09
CA LEU A 84 7.71 -12.74 8.22
C LEU A 84 8.05 -13.11 9.68
N PRO A 85 8.74 -14.25 9.93
CA PRO A 85 9.21 -14.57 11.27
C PRO A 85 10.28 -13.56 11.68
N VAL A 86 10.19 -13.02 12.90
CA VAL A 86 11.17 -12.09 13.46
C VAL A 86 11.77 -12.70 14.73
N LEU A 87 13.06 -13.04 14.67
CA LEU A 87 13.74 -13.91 15.63
C LEU A 87 14.91 -13.20 16.30
N SER A 88 15.37 -13.73 17.44
CA SER A 88 16.57 -13.25 18.12
C SER A 88 17.23 -14.35 18.94
N GLY A 89 18.50 -14.16 19.33
CA GLY A 89 19.18 -15.07 20.26
C GLY A 89 19.28 -16.50 19.72
N SER A 90 18.91 -17.48 20.55
CA SER A 90 18.95 -18.90 20.20
C SER A 90 18.04 -19.25 19.02
N ASP A 91 16.83 -18.68 18.98
CA ASP A 91 15.82 -19.02 17.97
C ASP A 91 16.30 -18.62 16.57
N LEU A 92 17.05 -17.52 16.48
CA LEU A 92 17.68 -17.09 15.23
C LEU A 92 18.73 -18.11 14.77
N VAL A 93 19.61 -18.54 15.66
CA VAL A 93 20.67 -19.51 15.35
C VAL A 93 20.09 -20.86 14.95
N GLU A 94 19.07 -21.32 15.67
CA GLU A 94 18.35 -22.56 15.34
C GLU A 94 17.68 -22.48 13.96
N ALA A 95 17.06 -21.33 13.63
CA ALA A 95 16.46 -21.13 12.32
C ALA A 95 17.49 -21.15 11.18
N VAL A 96 18.68 -20.54 11.36
CA VAL A 96 19.76 -20.62 10.36
C VAL A 96 20.31 -22.04 10.24
N GLN A 97 20.52 -22.73 11.36
CA GLN A 97 20.96 -24.13 11.32
C GLN A 97 19.98 -25.05 10.60
N ALA A 98 18.67 -24.78 10.72
CA ALA A 98 17.62 -25.56 10.08
C ALA A 98 17.35 -25.15 8.61
N GLY A 99 17.54 -23.87 8.27
CA GLY A 99 17.23 -23.32 6.95
C GLY A 99 18.44 -23.17 6.02
N GLY A 100 19.62 -23.60 6.45
CA GLY A 100 20.87 -23.49 5.68
C GLY A 100 21.59 -22.15 5.84
N PRO A 101 22.74 -21.98 5.15
CA PRO A 101 23.55 -20.77 5.24
C PRO A 101 22.77 -19.51 4.81
N VAL A 102 23.20 -18.37 5.32
CA VAL A 102 22.68 -17.06 4.89
C VAL A 102 23.18 -16.78 3.48
N THR A 103 22.25 -16.63 2.54
CA THR A 103 22.54 -16.32 1.12
C THR A 103 22.36 -14.85 0.80
N GLU A 104 21.61 -14.12 1.63
CA GLU A 104 21.32 -12.70 1.40
C GLU A 104 21.13 -11.94 2.72
N ILE A 105 21.60 -10.70 2.78
CA ILE A 105 21.35 -9.76 3.88
C ILE A 105 20.72 -8.51 3.29
N ALA A 106 19.57 -8.11 3.84
CA ALA A 106 18.99 -6.79 3.62
C ALA A 106 18.96 -6.06 4.97
N ALA A 107 19.60 -4.90 5.03
CA ALA A 107 19.63 -4.08 6.24
C ALA A 107 19.52 -2.60 5.90
N SER A 108 18.71 -1.86 6.66
CA SER A 108 18.63 -0.42 6.52
C SER A 108 18.23 0.27 7.82
N PHE A 109 18.75 1.48 8.00
CA PHE A 109 18.35 2.38 9.07
C PHE A 109 16.92 2.89 8.89
N ALA A 110 16.47 3.09 7.65
CA ALA A 110 15.05 3.24 7.34
C ALA A 110 14.46 1.86 7.09
N ASP A 111 13.60 1.40 8.00
CA ASP A 111 12.98 0.07 7.94
C ASP A 111 12.29 -0.21 6.60
N SER A 112 11.59 0.78 6.03
CA SER A 112 10.93 0.67 4.73
C SER A 112 11.88 0.24 3.61
N ASP A 113 13.14 0.69 3.61
CA ASP A 113 14.12 0.26 2.61
C ASP A 113 14.39 -1.24 2.70
N THR A 114 14.43 -1.82 3.91
CA THR A 114 14.64 -3.27 4.10
C THR A 114 13.53 -4.08 3.44
N MET A 115 12.28 -3.62 3.55
CA MET A 115 11.14 -4.22 2.86
C MET A 115 11.34 -4.19 1.33
N PHE A 116 11.73 -3.03 0.77
CA PHE A 116 11.96 -2.91 -0.68
C PHE A 116 13.18 -3.72 -1.17
N LEU A 117 14.26 -3.79 -0.38
CA LEU A 117 15.44 -4.63 -0.68
C LEU A 117 15.08 -6.11 -0.73
N SER A 118 14.24 -6.59 0.21
CA SER A 118 13.86 -8.00 0.27
C SER A 118 13.04 -8.48 -0.93
N ARG A 119 12.38 -7.55 -1.63
CA ARG A 119 11.40 -7.81 -2.70
C ARG A 119 10.25 -8.75 -2.29
N GLU A 120 10.04 -8.97 -1.00
CA GLU A 120 8.96 -9.82 -0.48
C GLU A 120 7.58 -9.14 -0.59
N PRO A 121 6.49 -9.91 -0.63
CA PRO A 121 5.12 -9.37 -0.58
C PRO A 121 4.89 -8.55 0.70
N PHE A 122 4.26 -7.37 0.55
CA PHE A 122 3.97 -6.48 1.69
C PHE A 122 3.10 -7.14 2.77
N THR A 123 2.27 -8.13 2.39
CA THR A 123 1.42 -8.90 3.32
C THR A 123 2.23 -9.61 4.40
N ARG A 124 3.49 -9.93 4.14
CA ARG A 124 4.37 -10.57 5.13
C ARG A 124 4.75 -9.65 6.28
N PHE A 125 4.66 -8.34 6.07
CA PHE A 125 4.98 -7.31 7.06
C PHE A 125 3.71 -6.76 7.74
N ALA A 126 2.53 -7.04 7.20
CA ALA A 126 1.28 -6.67 7.82
C ALA A 126 1.03 -7.53 9.08
N ASN A 127 0.75 -6.89 10.21
CA ASN A 127 0.40 -7.58 11.45
C ASN A 127 -1.01 -7.15 11.90
N PRO A 128 -2.01 -8.05 11.84
CA PRO A 128 -3.38 -7.73 12.27
C PRO A 128 -3.48 -7.23 13.71
N ASN A 129 -2.54 -7.65 14.57
CA ASN A 129 -2.52 -7.25 15.98
C ASN A 129 -2.08 -5.79 16.19
N TRP A 130 -1.48 -5.17 15.15
CA TRP A 130 -0.94 -3.80 15.20
C TRP A 130 -1.78 -2.84 14.34
N GLY A 131 -3.01 -3.25 13.97
CA GLY A 131 -3.91 -2.47 13.13
C GLY A 131 -3.36 -2.33 11.71
N SER A 132 -3.35 -1.11 11.18
CA SER A 132 -2.82 -0.80 9.85
C SER A 132 -1.31 -0.54 9.84
N ALA A 133 -0.58 -0.84 10.91
CA ALA A 133 0.87 -0.68 10.96
C ALA A 133 1.59 -1.89 10.37
N MET A 134 2.67 -1.65 9.62
CA MET A 134 3.57 -2.71 9.15
C MET A 134 4.70 -2.92 10.17
N HIS A 135 5.08 -4.17 10.39
CA HIS A 135 6.21 -4.56 11.23
C HIS A 135 7.39 -4.95 10.35
N ILE A 136 8.24 -3.97 10.03
CA ILE A 136 9.38 -4.13 9.13
C ILE A 136 10.67 -4.19 9.96
N PRO A 137 11.42 -5.30 9.92
CA PRO A 137 12.73 -5.37 10.58
C PRO A 137 13.75 -4.48 9.87
N HIS A 138 14.67 -3.86 10.62
CA HIS A 138 15.82 -3.16 10.05
C HIS A 138 16.92 -4.07 9.52
N LEU A 139 16.86 -5.37 9.87
CA LEU A 139 17.80 -6.40 9.43
C LEU A 139 17.01 -7.66 9.11
N MET A 140 17.19 -8.16 7.90
CA MET A 140 16.61 -9.39 7.39
C MET A 140 17.71 -10.27 6.79
N LEU A 141 17.55 -11.58 6.94
CA LEU A 141 18.44 -12.60 6.39
C LEU A 141 17.62 -13.53 5.50
N ARG A 142 18.13 -13.84 4.32
CA ARG A 142 17.61 -14.92 3.49
C ARG A 142 18.47 -16.15 3.69
N LEU A 143 17.82 -17.29 3.88
CA LEU A 143 18.50 -18.57 4.01
C LEU A 143 18.40 -19.33 2.68
N GLU A 144 19.27 -20.31 2.48
CA GLU A 144 19.27 -21.13 1.25
C GLU A 144 17.98 -21.94 1.10
N GLU A 145 17.58 -22.65 2.15
CA GLU A 145 16.45 -23.59 2.14
C GLU A 145 15.16 -22.98 2.70
N ALA A 146 15.22 -21.78 3.27
CA ALA A 146 14.08 -21.08 3.86
C ALA A 146 13.88 -19.68 3.27
N SER A 147 12.68 -19.12 3.46
CA SER A 147 12.41 -17.73 3.08
C SER A 147 13.17 -16.75 3.98
N TRP A 148 13.04 -15.46 3.67
CA TRP A 148 13.49 -14.39 4.56
C TRP A 148 13.02 -14.57 6.01
N ILE A 149 13.90 -14.19 6.93
CA ILE A 149 13.65 -14.03 8.35
C ILE A 149 14.10 -12.62 8.79
N GLY A 150 13.36 -12.02 9.71
CA GLY A 150 13.73 -10.76 10.36
C GLY A 150 14.54 -10.97 11.63
N VAL A 151 15.40 -10.01 11.96
CA VAL A 151 16.14 -10.00 13.23
C VAL A 151 15.52 -8.98 14.18
N ALA A 152 15.09 -9.44 15.35
CA ALA A 152 14.48 -8.59 16.36
C ALA A 152 15.51 -7.69 17.05
N ASN A 153 15.07 -6.50 17.48
CA ASN A 153 15.88 -5.54 18.26
C ASN A 153 17.22 -5.15 17.61
N ALA A 154 17.32 -5.29 16.29
CA ALA A 154 18.47 -4.89 15.49
C ALA A 154 18.13 -3.61 14.72
N THR A 155 19.12 -2.72 14.59
CA THR A 155 19.14 -1.55 13.69
C THR A 155 20.58 -1.38 13.18
N VAL A 156 20.83 -0.55 12.16
CA VAL A 156 22.17 -0.43 11.55
C VAL A 156 22.63 1.03 11.38
N GLY A 157 23.93 1.25 11.23
CA GLY A 157 24.49 2.50 10.69
C GLY A 157 24.55 3.70 11.65
N TYR A 158 24.53 3.47 12.96
CA TYR A 158 24.86 4.48 13.98
C TYR A 158 25.65 3.89 15.17
N GLY A 159 26.16 4.74 16.05
CA GLY A 159 26.80 4.30 17.30
C GLY A 159 25.76 4.08 18.39
N GLY A 160 25.28 2.83 18.58
CA GLY A 160 24.30 2.52 19.63
C GLY A 160 24.01 1.03 19.81
N THR A 161 23.02 0.73 20.66
CA THR A 161 22.67 -0.65 21.06
C THR A 161 22.12 -1.49 19.90
N GLY A 162 21.33 -0.90 19.01
CA GLY A 162 20.74 -1.64 17.90
C GLY A 162 21.78 -2.16 16.89
N PRO A 163 22.76 -1.35 16.46
CA PRO A 163 23.92 -1.81 15.69
C PRO A 163 24.76 -2.87 16.41
N GLY A 164 24.95 -2.75 17.73
CA GLY A 164 25.56 -3.79 18.54
C GLY A 164 24.79 -5.12 18.53
N ASN A 165 23.46 -5.06 18.53
CA ASN A 165 22.61 -6.24 18.40
C ASN A 165 22.65 -6.83 17.00
N ALA A 166 22.67 -6.00 15.95
CA ALA A 166 22.81 -6.42 14.56
C ALA A 166 24.13 -7.17 14.34
N HIS A 167 25.25 -6.58 14.79
CA HIS A 167 26.57 -7.22 14.74
C HIS A 167 26.57 -8.56 15.46
N ARG A 168 26.10 -8.62 16.72
CA ARG A 168 26.03 -9.86 17.49
C ARG A 168 25.18 -10.92 16.79
N ALA A 169 24.03 -10.53 16.23
CA ALA A 169 23.14 -11.45 15.52
C ALA A 169 23.83 -12.03 14.28
N LEU A 170 24.44 -11.18 13.44
CA LEU A 170 25.17 -11.61 12.24
C LEU A 170 26.34 -12.53 12.59
N SER A 171 27.16 -12.17 13.58
CA SER A 171 28.26 -13.03 14.04
C SER A 171 27.77 -14.36 14.61
N SER A 172 26.62 -14.38 15.30
CA SER A 172 26.07 -15.61 15.90
C SER A 172 25.60 -16.63 14.87
N VAL A 173 25.26 -16.18 13.66
CA VAL A 173 24.84 -17.04 12.54
C VAL A 173 25.99 -17.31 11.56
N GLY A 174 27.24 -16.98 11.92
CA GLY A 174 28.44 -17.34 11.17
C GLY A 174 28.86 -16.34 10.09
N ILE A 175 28.28 -15.14 10.03
CA ILE A 175 28.76 -14.09 9.13
C ILE A 175 30.13 -13.61 9.63
N ASP A 176 31.08 -13.45 8.70
CA ASP A 176 32.41 -12.92 8.98
C ASP A 176 32.34 -11.59 9.74
N ASP A 177 33.24 -11.42 10.70
CA ASP A 177 33.20 -10.29 11.64
C ASP A 177 33.36 -8.93 10.93
N GLU A 178 34.16 -8.86 9.86
CA GLU A 178 34.35 -7.62 9.11
C GLU A 178 33.10 -7.29 8.29
N ILE A 179 32.47 -8.29 7.66
CA ILE A 179 31.19 -8.11 6.97
C ILE A 179 30.10 -7.68 7.96
N ALA A 180 30.03 -8.34 9.11
CA ALA A 180 29.07 -8.03 10.16
C ALA A 180 29.24 -6.58 10.67
N LYS A 181 30.47 -6.11 10.84
CA LYS A 181 30.75 -4.70 11.20
C LYS A 181 30.37 -3.73 10.08
N GLU A 182 30.67 -4.08 8.83
CA GLU A 182 30.34 -3.25 7.67
C GLU A 182 28.83 -3.05 7.57
N VAL A 183 28.04 -4.13 7.70
CA VAL A 183 26.58 -4.06 7.72
C VAL A 183 26.06 -3.31 8.94
N ALA A 184 26.56 -3.64 10.14
CA ALA A 184 25.97 -3.14 11.38
C ALA A 184 26.32 -1.67 11.68
N PHE A 185 27.57 -1.26 11.47
CA PHE A 185 28.07 0.03 11.97
C PHE A 185 28.42 1.02 10.87
N TYR A 186 29.01 0.55 9.75
CA TYR A 186 29.58 1.45 8.75
C TYR A 186 28.60 1.85 7.66
N ASN A 187 27.55 1.06 7.44
CA ASN A 187 26.52 1.34 6.45
C ASN A 187 25.18 1.63 7.11
N ARG A 188 24.45 2.62 6.57
CA ARG A 188 23.03 2.85 6.87
C ARG A 188 22.10 2.06 5.97
N VAL A 189 22.59 1.58 4.84
CA VAL A 189 21.92 0.61 3.98
C VAL A 189 22.93 -0.43 3.51
N SER A 190 22.58 -1.70 3.58
CA SER A 190 23.37 -2.81 3.06
C SER A 190 22.46 -3.83 2.38
N HIS A 191 22.83 -4.22 1.17
CA HIS A 191 22.26 -5.35 0.47
C HIS A 191 23.39 -6.25 -0.01
N VAL A 192 23.54 -7.39 0.65
CA VAL A 192 24.65 -8.33 0.44
C VAL A 192 24.08 -9.62 -0.10
N ILE A 193 24.65 -10.12 -1.21
CA ILE A 193 24.37 -11.45 -1.74
C ILE A 193 25.64 -12.27 -1.58
N PHE A 194 25.54 -13.48 -1.05
CA PHE A 194 26.67 -14.40 -0.95
C PHE A 194 26.68 -15.34 -2.15
N ASP A 195 27.86 -15.60 -2.70
CA ASP A 195 28.05 -16.67 -3.69
C ASP A 195 28.13 -18.05 -3.02
N ASP A 196 28.24 -19.11 -3.83
CA ASP A 196 28.31 -20.50 -3.36
C ASP A 196 29.53 -20.78 -2.46
N ASP A 197 30.57 -19.94 -2.57
CA ASP A 197 31.79 -20.01 -1.74
C ASP A 197 31.67 -19.16 -0.46
N GLY A 198 30.55 -18.48 -0.26
CA GLY A 198 30.29 -17.60 0.89
C GLY A 198 30.98 -16.23 0.79
N ASN A 199 31.45 -15.83 -0.39
CA ASN A 199 32.01 -14.49 -0.58
C ASN A 199 30.89 -13.46 -0.72
N PRO A 200 31.00 -12.29 -0.06
CA PRO A 200 29.99 -11.24 -0.14
C PRO A 200 30.10 -10.40 -1.44
N ASP A 201 28.97 -10.17 -2.09
CA ASP A 201 28.78 -9.13 -3.11
C ASP A 201 27.80 -8.08 -2.58
N PHE A 202 28.32 -6.87 -2.31
CA PHE A 202 27.52 -5.74 -1.88
C PHE A 202 26.83 -5.09 -3.10
N ARG A 203 25.59 -5.51 -3.36
CA ARG A 203 24.70 -4.86 -4.35
C ARG A 203 24.39 -3.43 -3.98
N GLN A 204 24.26 -3.15 -2.69
CA GLN A 204 24.10 -1.81 -2.16
C GLN A 204 24.88 -1.65 -0.86
N LYS A 205 25.58 -0.52 -0.72
CA LYS A 205 26.15 -0.07 0.53
C LYS A 205 26.29 1.45 0.58
N GLY A 206 26.10 2.04 1.75
CA GLY A 206 26.36 3.47 1.94
C GLY A 206 25.75 4.06 3.19
N LEU A 207 26.07 5.33 3.42
CA LEU A 207 25.60 6.14 4.54
C LEU A 207 24.32 6.91 4.22
N GLN A 208 23.96 7.05 2.95
CA GLN A 208 22.74 7.76 2.52
C GLN A 208 21.50 6.98 2.92
N TRP A 209 20.54 7.67 3.54
CA TRP A 209 19.25 7.12 3.91
C TRP A 209 18.18 8.23 3.86
N PRO A 210 16.91 7.90 3.55
CA PRO A 210 16.45 6.62 3.02
C PRO A 210 17.03 6.34 1.63
N ARG A 211 17.26 5.07 1.30
CA ARG A 211 17.86 4.64 0.04
C ARG A 211 16.89 4.74 -1.13
N PHE A 212 15.63 4.37 -0.91
CA PHE A 212 14.59 4.44 -1.93
C PHE A 212 13.74 5.69 -1.84
N GLY A 213 13.67 6.34 -0.68
CA GLY A 213 12.82 7.52 -0.48
C GLY A 213 11.32 7.25 -0.73
N LEU A 214 10.92 5.97 -0.59
CA LEU A 214 9.54 5.51 -0.69
C LEU A 214 8.91 5.50 0.71
N THR A 215 7.66 5.93 0.78
CA THR A 215 6.86 5.85 1.99
C THR A 215 6.47 4.41 2.30
N THR A 216 6.20 4.10 3.57
CA THR A 216 5.68 2.79 3.97
C THR A 216 4.20 2.69 3.54
N PRO A 217 3.81 1.68 2.74
CA PRO A 217 2.40 1.44 2.41
C PRO A 217 1.54 1.17 3.64
N GLU A 218 0.30 1.63 3.62
CA GLU A 218 -0.69 1.29 4.65
C GLU A 218 -1.52 0.07 4.21
N PRO A 219 -1.45 -1.07 4.92
CA PRO A 219 -2.36 -2.18 4.67
C PRO A 219 -3.82 -1.77 4.96
N PHE A 220 -4.74 -2.21 4.10
CA PHE A 220 -6.17 -2.00 4.24
C PHE A 220 -6.98 -3.18 3.66
N GLY A 221 -8.30 -3.11 3.82
CA GLY A 221 -9.21 -4.21 3.49
C GLY A 221 -9.33 -5.23 4.63
N ASP A 222 -10.33 -6.11 4.54
CA ASP A 222 -10.65 -7.08 5.60
C ASP A 222 -9.49 -8.07 5.86
N ASN A 223 -8.66 -8.35 4.85
CA ASN A 223 -7.55 -9.31 4.92
C ASN A 223 -6.16 -8.67 5.02
N LEU A 224 -6.06 -7.33 5.04
CA LEU A 224 -4.79 -6.60 5.00
C LEU A 224 -3.89 -7.00 3.80
N ASP A 225 -4.51 -7.36 2.68
CA ASP A 225 -3.88 -7.84 1.45
C ASP A 225 -3.78 -6.76 0.36
N ARG A 226 -4.30 -5.57 0.63
CA ARG A 226 -4.20 -4.39 -0.22
C ARG A 226 -3.45 -3.29 0.51
N PHE A 227 -2.75 -2.46 -0.26
CA PHE A 227 -1.82 -1.48 0.27
C PHE A 227 -2.06 -0.13 -0.37
N ARG A 228 -2.30 0.90 0.44
CA ARG A 228 -2.51 2.26 -0.05
C ARG A 228 -1.32 3.14 0.29
N ILE A 229 -0.97 4.00 -0.65
CA ILE A 229 0.09 5.00 -0.53
C ILE A 229 -0.59 6.35 -0.70
N LYS A 230 -0.61 7.15 0.35
CA LYS A 230 -1.19 8.50 0.32
C LYS A 230 -0.13 9.51 -0.09
N MET A 231 -0.45 10.34 -1.06
CA MET A 231 0.45 11.35 -1.59
C MET A 231 -0.27 12.67 -1.80
N LEU A 232 0.42 13.73 -1.40
CA LEU A 232 0.07 15.10 -1.73
C LEU A 232 1.01 15.58 -2.84
N VAL A 233 0.41 16.06 -3.93
CA VAL A 233 1.10 16.77 -4.99
C VAL A 233 1.17 18.23 -4.56
N THR A 234 2.37 18.67 -4.22
CA THR A 234 2.68 20.09 -4.12
C THR A 234 3.30 20.51 -5.44
N ASP A 235 2.64 21.42 -6.16
CA ASP A 235 3.36 22.24 -7.13
C ASP A 235 4.54 22.87 -6.39
N GLY A 236 5.73 22.87 -6.97
CA GLY A 236 6.99 23.28 -6.30
C GLY A 236 7.06 24.72 -5.77
N ALA A 237 5.93 25.40 -5.56
CA ALA A 237 5.82 26.54 -4.67
C ALA A 237 5.79 26.04 -3.22
N SER A 238 6.98 25.92 -2.62
CA SER A 238 7.10 26.13 -1.18
C SER A 238 6.63 27.57 -0.89
N ASP A 239 5.33 27.75 -0.64
CA ASP A 239 4.77 28.97 -0.03
C ASP A 239 5.13 28.99 1.47
N ASP A 240 6.40 28.76 1.78
CA ASP A 240 6.99 29.05 3.09
C ASP A 240 7.44 30.51 3.08
N ASP A 241 6.45 31.41 3.18
CA ASP A 241 6.64 32.78 3.67
C ASP A 241 6.83 32.80 5.21
N GLU A 242 6.86 31.63 5.86
CA GLU A 242 7.52 31.48 7.15
C GLU A 242 9.00 31.14 6.91
N PRO A 243 9.96 31.84 7.54
CA PRO A 243 11.35 31.43 7.54
C PRO A 243 11.47 30.14 8.37
N ALA A 244 11.05 29.02 7.78
CA ALA A 244 11.29 27.70 8.28
C ALA A 244 12.81 27.56 8.37
N THR A 245 13.31 27.64 9.58
CA THR A 245 14.66 27.20 9.97
C THR A 245 14.87 25.69 9.75
N PHE A 246 13.95 25.02 9.05
CA PHE A 246 14.08 23.69 8.47
C PHE A 246 15.05 23.73 7.30
N ARG A 247 16.33 23.71 7.68
CA ARG A 247 17.45 23.02 7.04
C ARG A 247 17.21 22.69 5.56
N ALA A 248 17.91 23.43 4.70
CA ALA A 248 18.26 22.95 3.38
C ALA A 248 18.64 21.45 3.47
N PRO A 249 18.20 20.60 2.52
CA PRO A 249 18.60 19.19 2.48
C PRO A 249 20.10 19.12 2.68
N ASP A 250 20.53 18.28 3.62
CA ASP A 250 21.91 18.24 4.07
C ASP A 250 22.80 17.98 2.86
N VAL A 251 23.53 19.03 2.41
CA VAL A 251 24.44 18.95 1.25
C VAL A 251 25.60 18.00 1.57
N VAL A 252 25.76 17.64 2.85
CA VAL A 252 26.77 16.71 3.32
C VAL A 252 26.16 15.31 3.41
N ASN A 253 26.53 14.43 2.48
CA ASN A 253 26.24 12.99 2.53
C ASN A 253 27.08 12.28 3.62
N ASN A 254 27.04 12.80 4.84
CA ASN A 254 27.64 12.19 6.03
C ASN A 254 26.72 11.13 6.67
N GLY A 255 25.51 10.99 6.11
CA GLY A 255 24.48 10.07 6.58
C GLY A 255 23.83 10.47 7.89
N PHE A 256 24.12 11.61 8.53
CA PHE A 256 23.56 11.92 9.85
C PHE A 256 22.05 12.20 9.79
N TYR A 257 21.61 12.99 8.81
CA TYR A 257 20.21 13.32 8.57
C TYR A 257 19.65 12.60 7.33
N PRO A 258 18.31 12.42 7.23
CA PRO A 258 17.71 11.93 6.01
C PRO A 258 18.09 12.83 4.83
N SER A 259 18.45 12.22 3.71
CA SER A 259 18.75 12.92 2.46
C SER A 259 17.97 12.26 1.33
N PRO A 260 17.29 13.05 0.46
CA PRO A 260 16.62 12.49 -0.71
C PRO A 260 17.61 11.64 -1.53
N PRO A 261 17.21 10.44 -1.99
CA PRO A 261 18.10 9.56 -2.74
C PRO A 261 18.41 10.08 -4.15
N ASP A 262 17.54 10.94 -4.68
CA ASP A 262 17.57 11.49 -6.03
C ASP A 262 16.65 12.73 -6.12
N ASP A 263 16.62 13.38 -7.28
CA ASP A 263 15.77 14.54 -7.57
C ASP A 263 14.34 14.15 -7.95
N LEU A 264 13.98 12.86 -7.84
CA LEU A 264 12.63 12.41 -8.16
C LEU A 264 11.67 12.83 -7.06
N THR A 265 10.43 13.06 -7.45
CA THR A 265 9.35 13.28 -6.50
C THR A 265 8.80 11.96 -5.99
N LEU A 266 8.00 11.98 -4.92
CA LEU A 266 7.52 10.76 -4.28
C LEU A 266 6.69 9.87 -5.24
N TRP A 267 5.82 10.45 -6.08
CA TRP A 267 5.04 9.68 -7.04
C TRP A 267 5.92 9.09 -8.15
N GLN A 268 6.96 9.81 -8.60
CA GLN A 268 7.90 9.31 -9.60
C GLN A 268 8.68 8.12 -9.07
N ARG A 269 9.11 8.15 -7.81
CA ARG A 269 9.76 7.00 -7.17
C ARG A 269 8.83 5.80 -7.08
N TRP A 270 7.57 6.03 -6.69
CA TRP A 270 6.57 4.96 -6.64
C TRP A 270 6.29 4.36 -8.02
N LEU A 271 6.08 5.18 -9.04
CA LEU A 271 5.89 4.70 -10.41
C LEU A 271 7.11 3.93 -10.91
N LYS A 272 8.34 4.42 -10.65
CA LYS A 272 9.58 3.70 -10.98
C LYS A 272 9.67 2.33 -10.32
N TYR A 273 9.26 2.21 -9.05
CA TYR A 273 9.19 0.92 -8.36
C TYR A 273 8.13 0.00 -8.98
N LEU A 274 6.98 0.55 -9.36
CA LEU A 274 5.89 -0.19 -10.00
C LEU A 274 6.19 -0.56 -11.47
N ASP A 275 7.09 0.15 -12.14
CA ASP A 275 7.55 -0.15 -13.50
C ASP A 275 8.61 -1.28 -13.54
N ASP A 276 9.33 -1.50 -12.44
CA ASP A 276 10.21 -2.66 -12.21
C ASP A 276 9.73 -3.50 -11.01
N PRO A 277 8.54 -4.12 -11.11
CA PRO A 277 7.89 -4.74 -9.97
C PRO A 277 8.64 -6.00 -9.48
N PRO A 278 8.57 -6.32 -8.18
CA PRO A 278 8.95 -7.66 -7.69
C PRO A 278 8.02 -8.74 -8.29
N ALA A 279 8.47 -9.99 -8.30
CA ALA A 279 7.77 -11.09 -8.99
C ALA A 279 6.33 -11.35 -8.50
N TRP A 280 5.99 -10.93 -7.28
CA TRP A 280 4.64 -11.07 -6.73
C TRP A 280 3.66 -9.99 -7.21
N LEU A 281 4.16 -8.88 -7.76
CA LEU A 281 3.36 -7.75 -8.20
C LEU A 281 3.19 -7.81 -9.72
N PRO A 282 1.98 -7.58 -10.26
CA PRO A 282 1.78 -7.60 -11.70
C PRO A 282 2.52 -6.44 -12.37
N GLY A 283 2.79 -6.62 -13.67
CA GLY A 283 3.47 -5.63 -14.49
C GLY A 283 2.67 -4.35 -14.72
N PRO A 284 3.34 -3.29 -15.22
CA PRO A 284 2.72 -1.98 -15.48
C PRO A 284 1.57 -2.04 -16.50
N GLU A 285 1.49 -3.07 -17.33
CA GLU A 285 0.38 -3.30 -18.27
C GLU A 285 -0.98 -3.54 -17.59
N THR A 286 -0.98 -3.90 -16.30
CA THR A 286 -2.21 -4.09 -15.50
C THR A 286 -2.69 -2.80 -14.82
N ARG A 287 -1.90 -1.73 -14.94
CA ARG A 287 -2.15 -0.46 -14.26
C ARG A 287 -3.41 0.21 -14.81
N HIS A 288 -4.22 0.71 -13.90
CA HIS A 288 -5.45 1.45 -14.21
C HIS A 288 -5.73 2.45 -13.11
N GLY A 289 -6.78 3.26 -13.25
CA GLY A 289 -7.11 4.24 -12.23
C GLY A 289 -8.48 4.86 -12.37
N THR A 290 -8.80 5.73 -11.43
CA THR A 290 -9.99 6.58 -11.47
C THR A 290 -9.60 7.99 -11.09
N LEU A 291 -10.00 8.96 -11.92
CA LEU A 291 -10.00 10.36 -11.55
C LEU A 291 -11.42 10.81 -11.20
N PHE A 292 -11.65 11.13 -9.94
CA PHE A 292 -12.88 11.75 -9.47
C PHE A 292 -12.88 13.23 -9.82
N THR A 293 -13.99 13.67 -10.42
CA THR A 293 -14.14 15.04 -10.88
C THR A 293 -14.42 16.04 -9.75
N SER A 294 -14.72 15.54 -8.54
CA SER A 294 -14.86 16.36 -7.35
C SER A 294 -14.37 15.61 -6.12
N LEU A 295 -13.89 16.36 -5.11
CA LEU A 295 -13.55 15.81 -3.80
C LEU A 295 -14.76 15.13 -3.16
N GLN A 296 -15.98 15.67 -3.35
CA GLN A 296 -17.19 15.02 -2.86
C GLN A 296 -17.36 13.63 -3.47
N ALA A 297 -17.20 13.47 -4.79
CA ALA A 297 -17.35 12.17 -5.45
C ALA A 297 -16.29 11.16 -4.97
N ALA A 298 -15.04 11.60 -4.78
CA ALA A 298 -13.98 10.76 -4.22
C ALA A 298 -14.30 10.34 -2.78
N GLY A 299 -14.71 11.30 -1.95
CA GLY A 299 -15.08 11.06 -0.57
C GLY A 299 -16.30 10.16 -0.42
N ASP A 300 -17.32 10.31 -1.26
CA ASP A 300 -18.52 9.46 -1.29
C ASP A 300 -18.17 8.01 -1.71
N ALA A 301 -17.13 7.85 -2.54
CA ALA A 301 -16.57 6.55 -2.91
C ALA A 301 -15.59 5.97 -1.87
N GLY A 302 -15.32 6.68 -0.77
CA GLY A 302 -14.48 6.20 0.35
C GLY A 302 -12.99 6.57 0.26
N PHE A 303 -12.58 7.36 -0.73
CA PHE A 303 -11.19 7.81 -0.91
C PHE A 303 -10.88 9.06 -0.10
N SER A 304 -10.95 8.94 1.23
CA SER A 304 -10.67 10.01 2.19
C SER A 304 -10.07 9.43 3.46
N ASP A 305 -9.28 10.23 4.19
CA ASP A 305 -8.81 9.85 5.52
C ASP A 305 -9.94 9.72 6.54
N GLU A 306 -11.05 10.44 6.32
CA GLU A 306 -12.23 10.40 7.19
C GLU A 306 -13.27 9.41 6.66
N THR A 307 -13.80 8.60 7.58
CA THR A 307 -14.98 7.79 7.29
C THR A 307 -16.21 8.67 7.04
N LEU A 308 -17.19 8.14 6.29
CA LEU A 308 -18.48 8.80 6.08
C LEU A 308 -19.21 9.11 7.40
N ALA A 309 -19.07 8.23 8.41
CA ALA A 309 -19.65 8.42 9.73
C ALA A 309 -18.99 9.58 10.49
N GLU A 310 -17.67 9.70 10.42
CA GLU A 310 -16.92 10.81 11.01
C GLU A 310 -17.25 12.14 10.33
N ARG A 311 -17.33 12.16 8.99
CA ARG A 311 -17.77 13.35 8.23
C ARG A 311 -19.17 13.82 8.61
N ALA A 312 -20.10 12.87 8.78
CA ALA A 312 -21.46 13.19 9.22
C ALA A 312 -21.49 13.74 10.66
N ALA A 313 -20.65 13.21 11.55
CA ALA A 313 -20.52 13.69 12.93
C ALA A 313 -19.82 15.05 13.03
N MET A 314 -18.80 15.31 12.22
CA MET A 314 -18.06 16.59 12.20
C MET A 314 -18.90 17.75 11.64
N ARG A 315 -19.81 17.49 10.70
CA ARG A 315 -20.82 18.50 10.29
C ARG A 315 -21.71 18.98 11.44
N ALA A 316 -21.82 18.20 12.52
CA ALA A 316 -22.61 18.54 13.70
C ALA A 316 -21.77 19.15 14.85
N ALA A 317 -20.44 19.14 14.78
CA ALA A 317 -19.56 19.58 15.86
C ALA A 317 -18.42 20.45 15.32
N VAL A 318 -18.38 21.73 15.75
CA VAL A 318 -17.22 22.60 15.56
C VAL A 318 -16.09 22.06 16.44
N ARG A 319 -15.25 21.18 15.88
CA ARG A 319 -13.99 20.77 16.50
C ARG A 319 -12.83 21.41 15.75
N ILE A 320 -11.93 22.01 16.51
CA ILE A 320 -10.59 22.36 16.07
C ILE A 320 -9.80 21.04 16.12
N VAL A 321 -9.60 20.40 14.97
CA VAL A 321 -8.73 19.22 14.86
C VAL A 321 -7.55 19.65 13.99
N ASP A 322 -6.35 19.59 14.56
CA ASP A 322 -5.06 19.99 13.96
C ASP A 322 -4.54 18.98 12.91
N THR A 323 -5.35 18.02 12.47
CA THR A 323 -4.94 17.02 11.48
C THR A 323 -5.57 17.35 10.13
N PRO A 324 -4.78 17.65 9.08
CA PRO A 324 -5.32 17.94 7.76
C PRO A 324 -5.95 16.67 7.18
N HIS A 325 -7.27 16.61 7.16
CA HIS A 325 -8.02 15.53 6.54
C HIS A 325 -7.96 15.68 5.02
N SER A 326 -7.44 14.66 4.33
CA SER A 326 -7.32 14.69 2.88
C SER A 326 -8.38 13.83 2.19
N THR A 327 -8.78 14.27 1.02
CA THR A 327 -9.62 13.51 0.09
C THR A 327 -8.85 13.37 -1.22
N TYR A 328 -8.87 12.16 -1.79
CA TYR A 328 -7.94 11.73 -2.84
C TYR A 328 -8.70 11.54 -4.15
N PRO A 329 -8.74 12.56 -5.03
CA PRO A 329 -9.47 12.49 -6.29
C PRO A 329 -8.80 11.61 -7.34
N LEU A 330 -7.50 11.34 -7.27
CA LEU A 330 -6.83 10.47 -8.22
C LEU A 330 -6.38 9.17 -7.54
N ILE A 331 -6.87 8.06 -8.05
CA ILE A 331 -6.50 6.71 -7.61
C ILE A 331 -5.84 5.97 -8.77
N ILE A 332 -4.63 5.45 -8.56
CA ILE A 332 -3.93 4.59 -9.52
C ILE A 332 -3.71 3.24 -8.86
N GLU A 333 -4.01 2.15 -9.56
CA GLU A 333 -3.92 0.77 -9.05
C GLU A 333 -2.99 -0.07 -9.92
N GLN A 334 -2.21 -0.94 -9.26
CA GLN A 334 -1.46 -2.00 -9.91
C GLN A 334 -1.43 -3.21 -8.96
N GLY A 335 -2.24 -4.22 -9.27
CA GLY A 335 -2.46 -5.36 -8.38
C GLY A 335 -3.02 -4.93 -7.02
N PRO A 336 -2.44 -5.37 -5.88
CA PRO A 336 -2.90 -5.00 -4.55
C PRO A 336 -2.50 -3.58 -4.11
N ILE A 337 -1.72 -2.84 -4.91
CA ILE A 337 -1.23 -1.51 -4.55
C ILE A 337 -2.17 -0.43 -5.12
N GLN A 338 -2.53 0.54 -4.28
CA GLN A 338 -3.24 1.75 -4.65
C GLN A 338 -2.44 3.01 -4.29
N LEU A 339 -2.22 3.89 -5.26
CA LEU A 339 -1.71 5.24 -5.05
C LEU A 339 -2.90 6.20 -4.89
N TRP A 340 -3.03 6.81 -3.72
CA TRP A 340 -4.07 7.77 -3.37
C TRP A 340 -3.49 9.16 -3.44
N ILE A 341 -3.88 9.93 -4.45
CA ILE A 341 -3.21 11.16 -4.83
C ILE A 341 -4.19 12.32 -4.73
N THR A 342 -3.74 13.38 -4.06
CA THR A 342 -4.46 14.66 -3.95
C THR A 342 -3.55 15.82 -4.30
N ALA A 343 -4.12 16.92 -4.78
CA ALA A 343 -3.42 18.15 -5.13
C ALA A 343 -4.15 19.32 -4.47
N TYR A 344 -3.41 20.28 -3.91
CA TYR A 344 -4.01 21.30 -3.03
C TYR A 344 -4.98 22.26 -3.73
N THR A 345 -4.95 22.38 -5.06
CA THR A 345 -5.75 23.40 -5.74
C THR A 345 -6.13 22.99 -7.16
N SER A 346 -7.34 22.45 -7.36
CA SER A 346 -7.98 22.61 -8.66
C SER A 346 -8.67 23.98 -8.67
N ALA A 347 -7.96 25.01 -9.14
CA ALA A 347 -8.48 26.39 -9.15
C ALA A 347 -9.74 26.55 -10.03
N ASP A 348 -9.93 25.66 -11.01
CA ASP A 348 -11.08 25.69 -11.92
C ASP A 348 -11.95 24.42 -11.77
N PRO A 349 -13.14 24.50 -11.14
CA PRO A 349 -14.05 23.36 -11.00
C PRO A 349 -14.69 22.94 -12.34
N THR A 350 -14.39 23.64 -13.42
CA THR A 350 -14.95 23.39 -14.74
C THR A 350 -14.04 22.55 -15.64
N VAL A 351 -12.78 22.33 -15.24
CA VAL A 351 -11.82 21.43 -15.89
C VAL A 351 -12.07 20.01 -15.43
N TRP A 352 -12.18 19.07 -16.38
CA TRP A 352 -12.46 17.67 -16.08
C TRP A 352 -11.23 16.94 -15.54
N VAL A 353 -10.07 17.21 -16.12
CA VAL A 353 -8.77 16.63 -15.74
C VAL A 353 -7.83 17.77 -15.30
N PRO A 354 -7.71 18.02 -13.98
CA PRO A 354 -6.89 19.12 -13.47
C PRO A 354 -5.42 19.02 -13.95
N PRO A 355 -4.80 20.13 -14.39
CA PRO A 355 -3.41 20.15 -14.89
C PRO A 355 -2.38 19.57 -13.92
N GLU A 356 -2.63 19.68 -12.62
CA GLU A 356 -1.79 19.22 -11.52
C GLU A 356 -1.62 17.69 -11.55
N PHE A 357 -2.56 16.96 -12.18
CA PHE A 357 -2.46 15.52 -12.38
C PHE A 357 -1.85 15.12 -13.73
N HIS A 358 -1.59 16.05 -14.65
CA HIS A 358 -1.18 15.69 -16.02
C HIS A 358 0.16 14.98 -16.05
N ASP A 359 1.13 15.45 -15.27
CA ASP A 359 2.46 14.83 -15.23
C ASP A 359 2.40 13.43 -14.60
N ILE A 360 1.66 13.28 -13.51
CA ILE A 360 1.45 11.98 -12.85
C ILE A 360 0.76 10.99 -13.78
N LEU A 361 -0.32 11.42 -14.44
CA LEU A 361 -1.07 10.59 -15.39
C LEU A 361 -0.23 10.24 -16.62
N ARG A 362 0.64 11.15 -17.08
CA ARG A 362 1.55 10.89 -18.20
C ARG A 362 2.62 9.87 -17.79
N ASP A 363 3.27 10.08 -16.66
CA ASP A 363 4.30 9.19 -16.12
C ASP A 363 3.71 7.79 -15.83
N ALA A 364 2.46 7.72 -15.39
CA ALA A 364 1.75 6.46 -15.16
C ALA A 364 1.28 5.76 -16.45
N GLY A 365 1.34 6.42 -17.62
CA GLY A 365 0.79 5.88 -18.88
C GLY A 365 -0.74 5.90 -18.94
N LEU A 366 -1.38 6.74 -18.14
CA LEU A 366 -2.84 6.80 -17.93
C LEU A 366 -3.47 8.14 -18.36
N LEU A 367 -2.74 9.00 -19.07
CA LEU A 367 -3.24 10.32 -19.48
C LEU A 367 -4.41 10.19 -20.50
N PRO A 368 -5.64 10.61 -20.15
CA PRO A 368 -6.81 10.45 -21.02
C PRO A 368 -6.87 11.60 -22.04
N THR A 369 -6.04 11.51 -23.07
CA THR A 369 -5.89 12.57 -24.10
C THR A 369 -7.21 12.92 -24.80
N ASP A 370 -8.04 11.92 -25.07
CA ASP A 370 -9.38 12.07 -25.65
C ASP A 370 -10.33 12.87 -24.74
N VAL A 371 -10.28 12.63 -23.43
CA VAL A 371 -11.08 13.37 -22.44
C VAL A 371 -10.59 14.80 -22.31
N ILE A 372 -9.27 15.03 -22.32
CA ILE A 372 -8.68 16.37 -22.28
C ILE A 372 -9.07 17.18 -23.53
N ASP A 373 -9.01 16.57 -24.71
CA ASP A 373 -9.41 17.22 -25.96
C ASP A 373 -10.92 17.52 -25.99
N ALA A 374 -11.75 16.60 -25.48
CA ALA A 374 -13.19 16.82 -25.32
C ALA A 374 -13.53 17.92 -24.31
N ASP A 375 -12.75 18.07 -23.24
CA ASP A 375 -12.92 19.13 -22.24
C ASP A 375 -12.53 20.51 -22.79
N ARG A 376 -11.45 20.60 -23.58
CA ARG A 376 -11.09 21.83 -24.33
C ARG A 376 -12.15 22.22 -25.36
N ALA A 377 -12.78 21.24 -26.01
CA ALA A 377 -13.94 21.50 -26.88
C ALA A 377 -15.20 21.91 -26.08
N SER A 378 -15.27 21.54 -24.79
CA SER A 378 -16.39 21.81 -23.89
C SER A 378 -16.46 23.28 -23.45
N THR A 379 -15.34 24.00 -23.29
CA THR A 379 -15.35 25.45 -23.03
C THR A 379 -16.01 26.25 -24.16
N LEU A 380 -15.81 25.84 -25.42
CA LEU A 380 -16.54 26.38 -26.58
C LEU A 380 -18.03 25.93 -26.61
N ARG A 381 -18.35 24.72 -26.11
CA ARG A 381 -19.74 24.21 -25.97
C ARG A 381 -20.51 24.75 -24.76
N LYS A 382 -19.84 25.22 -23.69
CA LYS A 382 -20.46 25.87 -22.51
C LYS A 382 -21.23 27.14 -22.90
N LEU A 383 -20.90 27.75 -24.04
CA LEU A 383 -21.68 28.83 -24.68
C LEU A 383 -23.00 28.36 -25.31
N VAL A 384 -23.17 27.06 -25.62
CA VAL A 384 -24.24 26.56 -26.50
C VAL A 384 -25.14 25.48 -25.86
N SER A 385 -24.70 24.74 -24.82
CA SER A 385 -25.51 23.63 -24.27
C SER A 385 -25.75 23.72 -22.76
N ARG A 386 -26.92 24.21 -22.35
CA ARG A 386 -27.34 24.28 -20.93
C ARG A 386 -27.93 23.00 -20.34
N HIS A 387 -28.18 21.92 -21.11
CA HIS A 387 -28.99 20.80 -20.60
C HIS A 387 -28.59 19.37 -20.93
N ARG A 388 -27.46 19.08 -21.62
CA ARG A 388 -27.17 17.69 -22.05
C ARG A 388 -25.85 17.05 -21.62
N ASN A 389 -24.86 17.81 -21.14
CA ASN A 389 -23.55 17.24 -20.77
C ASN A 389 -23.27 17.50 -19.28
N ARG A 390 -23.89 16.69 -18.42
CA ARG A 390 -23.56 16.69 -16.98
C ARG A 390 -22.17 16.07 -16.82
N ARG A 391 -21.26 16.78 -16.14
CA ARG A 391 -19.92 16.29 -15.81
C ARG A 391 -20.05 14.90 -15.15
N PRO A 392 -19.35 13.86 -15.64
CA PRO A 392 -19.38 12.56 -14.98
C PRO A 392 -18.79 12.69 -13.57
N SER A 393 -19.23 11.92 -12.59
CA SER A 393 -18.69 11.97 -11.23
C SER A 393 -17.24 11.48 -11.17
N SER A 394 -16.86 10.58 -12.07
CA SER A 394 -15.51 10.03 -12.21
C SER A 394 -15.19 9.71 -13.66
N ILE A 395 -13.89 9.66 -13.96
CA ILE A 395 -13.32 9.33 -15.26
C ILE A 395 -12.48 8.07 -15.05
N PRO A 396 -12.81 6.93 -15.71
CA PRO A 396 -11.95 5.75 -15.68
C PRO A 396 -10.66 6.02 -16.46
N LEU A 397 -9.55 5.48 -15.97
CA LEU A 397 -8.23 5.61 -16.57
C LEU A 397 -7.73 4.20 -16.91
N GLY A 398 -7.59 3.89 -18.20
CA GLY A 398 -7.26 2.54 -18.66
C GLY A 398 -8.47 1.60 -18.71
N PRO A 399 -8.30 0.28 -18.48
CA PRO A 399 -9.34 -0.75 -18.73
C PRO A 399 -10.54 -0.73 -17.77
N GLY A 400 -10.57 0.14 -16.75
CA GLY A 400 -11.67 0.16 -15.78
C GLY A 400 -11.55 1.25 -14.73
N HIS A 401 -12.43 1.18 -13.73
CA HIS A 401 -12.38 2.00 -12.52
C HIS A 401 -11.56 1.33 -11.43
N ALA A 402 -10.85 2.14 -10.64
CA ALA A 402 -10.25 1.78 -9.38
C ALA A 402 -11.24 1.05 -8.44
N SER A 403 -10.73 0.02 -7.78
CA SER A 403 -11.41 -0.79 -6.77
C SER A 403 -11.71 0.04 -5.52
N LEU A 404 -12.93 -0.10 -4.98
CA LEU A 404 -13.30 0.60 -3.76
C LEU A 404 -12.42 0.17 -2.56
N PRO A 405 -12.15 1.08 -1.60
CA PRO A 405 -11.35 0.77 -0.41
C PRO A 405 -11.94 -0.34 0.46
#